data_AF-A0A7J8Z5Q6-F1
#
_entry.id   AF-A0A7J8Z5Q6-F1
#
_cell.length_a   1.000
_cell.length_b   1.000
_cell.length_c   1.000
_cell.angle_alpha   90.00
_cell.angle_beta   90.00
_cell.angle_gamma   90.00
#
_symmetry.space_group_name_H-M   'P 1'
#
loop_
_entity.id
_entity.type
_entity.pdbx_description
1 polymer ?
#
loop_
_entity_poly.entity_id
_entity_poly.type
_entity_poly.pdbx_seq_one_letter_code
_entity_poly.pdbx_strand_id
1 'polypeptide(L)' 'MKPIELKTSPEQTQTITRVIFDILKEHGPLTVGDTWERVKVSCLVDYNMYPL' A
#
# COMPACT_ATOMS: atom_id res chain seq x y z
N MET A 1 20.45 7.76 -6.34
CA MET A 1 19.63 6.56 -6.65
C MET A 1 19.02 6.73 -8.02
N LYS A 2 18.86 5.65 -8.79
CA LYS A 2 18.05 5.73 -10.03
C LYS A 2 16.57 5.86 -9.64
N PRO A 3 15.75 6.57 -10.43
CA PRO A 3 14.30 6.59 -10.21
C PRO A 3 13.74 5.17 -10.24
N ILE A 4 12.84 4.87 -9.31
CA ILE A 4 12.12 3.60 -9.31
C ILE A 4 10.97 3.76 -10.31
N GLU A 5 10.97 2.95 -11.36
CA GLU A 5 9.82 2.85 -12.26
C GLU A 5 8.73 2.02 -11.59
N LEU A 6 7.65 2.70 -11.22
CA LEU A 6 6.44 2.05 -10.70
C LEU A 6 5.70 1.41 -11.88
N LYS A 7 5.47 0.10 -11.80
CA LYS A 7 4.71 -0.66 -12.81
C LYS A 7 3.20 -0.58 -12.61
N THR A 8 2.75 0.13 -11.58
CA THR A 8 1.34 0.29 -11.20
C THR A 8 0.67 1.39 -12.01
N SER A 9 -0.63 1.25 -12.28
CA SER A 9 -1.40 2.37 -12.85
C SER A 9 -1.43 3.56 -11.86
N PRO A 10 -1.72 4.78 -12.34
CA PRO A 10 -1.91 5.93 -11.46
C PRO A 10 -2.99 5.71 -10.39
N GLU A 11 -4.11 5.06 -10.76
CA GLU A 11 -5.21 4.76 -9.84
C GLU A 11 -4.77 3.76 -8.77
N GLN A 12 -4.06 2.70 -9.16
CA GLN A 12 -3.52 1.72 -8.21
C GLN A 12 -2.50 2.38 -7.26
N THR A 13 -1.65 3.26 -7.78
CA THR A 13 -0.66 3.99 -6.98
C THR A 13 -1.35 4.87 -5.93
N GLN A 14 -2.42 5.57 -6.32
CA GLN A 14 -3.21 6.40 -5.41
C GLN A 14 -3.93 5.57 -4.35
N THR A 15 -4.54 4.44 -4.75
CA THR A 15 -5.20 3.52 -3.81
C THR A 15 -4.21 2.98 -2.78
N ILE A 16 -3.06 2.46 -3.22
CA ILE A 16 -2.01 1.96 -2.32
C ILE A 16 -1.53 3.06 -1.37
N THR A 17 -1.30 4.27 -1.89
CA THR A 17 -0.86 5.42 -1.08
C THR A 17 -1.88 5.77 0.00
N ARG A 18 -3.17 5.76 -0.33
CA ARG A 18 -4.24 6.04 0.64
C ARG A 18 -4.33 4.95 1.71
N VAL A 19 -4.31 3.68 1.32
CA VAL A 19 -4.31 2.54 2.26
C VAL A 19 -3.14 2.62 3.23
N ILE A 20 -1.92 2.88 2.74
CA ILE A 20 -0.75 3.06 3.60
C ILE A 20 -0.96 4.22 4.58
N PHE A 21 -1.50 5.34 4.11
CA PHE A 21 -1.73 6.51 4.97
C PHE A 21 -2.78 6.24 6.06
N ASP A 22 -3.86 5.55 5.73
CA ASP A 22 -4.91 5.20 6.68
C ASP A 22 -4.38 4.22 7.74
N ILE A 23 -3.58 3.22 7.33
CA ILE A 23 -2.88 2.29 8.25
C ILE A 23 -1.99 3.04 9.24
N LEU A 24 -1.18 3.99 8.74
CA LEU A 24 -0.26 4.76 9.59
C LEU A 24 -1.00 5.74 10.49
N LYS A 25 -2.16 6.27 10.06
CA LYS A 25 -3.03 7.09 10.90
C LYS A 25 -3.65 6.30 12.04
N GLU A 26 -4.10 5.08 11.77
CA GLU A 26 -4.75 4.23 12.78
C GLU A 26 -3.76 3.68 13.81
N HIS A 27 -2.60 3.22 13.36
CA HIS A 27 -1.66 2.48 14.21
C HIS A 27 -0.41 3.27 14.62
N GLY A 28 -0.23 4.48 14.09
CA GLY A 28 1.01 5.24 14.26
C GLY A 28 2.16 4.67 13.41
N PRO A 29 3.41 5.09 13.68
CA PRO A 29 4.58 4.63 12.94
C PRO A 29 4.77 3.11 13.04
N LEU A 30 4.90 2.45 11.90
CA LEU A 30 5.13 1.01 11.80
C LEU A 30 6.46 0.73 11.08
N THR A 31 6.99 -0.48 11.28
CA THR A 31 8.06 -0.97 10.41
C THR A 31 7.53 -1.18 9.00
N VAL A 32 8.42 -1.18 8.00
CA VAL A 32 8.04 -1.44 6.61
C VAL A 32 7.38 -2.83 6.48
N GLY A 33 7.87 -3.84 7.19
CA GLY A 33 7.29 -5.18 7.21
C GLY A 33 5.88 -5.22 7.80
N ASP A 34 5.70 -4.58 8.95
CA ASP A 34 4.39 -4.50 9.62
C ASP A 34 3.36 -3.73 8.78
N THR A 35 3.82 -2.71 8.05
CA THR A 35 2.99 -1.96 7.11
C THR A 35 2.57 -2.85 5.94
N TRP A 36 3.52 -3.62 5.37
CA TRP A 36 3.26 -4.49 4.23
C TRP A 36 2.25 -5.61 4.54
N GLU A 37 2.31 -6.22 5.72
CA GLU A 37 1.33 -7.23 6.14
C GLU A 37 -0.10 -6.65 6.18
N ARG A 38 -0.25 -5.41 6.66
CA ARG A 38 -1.55 -4.73 6.75
C ARG A 38 -2.07 -4.27 5.39
N VAL A 39 -1.19 -3.75 4.54
CA VAL A 39 -1.53 -3.36 3.16
C VAL A 39 -2.04 -4.55 2.38
N LYS A 40 -1.39 -5.73 2.49
CA LYS A 40 -1.88 -6.95 1.84
C LYS A 40 -3.31 -7.29 2.27
N VAL A 41 -3.59 -7.26 3.57
CA VAL A 41 -4.95 -7.57 4.07
C VAL A 41 -5.97 -6.57 3.51
N SER A 42 -5.73 -5.26 3.61
CA SER A 42 -6.70 -4.25 3.13
C SER A 42 -6.83 -4.22 1.60
N CYS A 43 -5.73 -4.29 0.83
CA CYS A 43 -5.81 -4.28 -0.63
C CYS A 43 -6.44 -5.56 -1.22
N LEU A 44 -6.26 -6.72 -0.57
CA LEU A 44 -6.90 -7.97 -0.99
C LEU A 44 -8.39 -8.01 -0.64
N VAL A 45 -8.75 -7.53 0.56
CA VAL A 45 -10.14 -7.60 1.05
C VAL A 45 -11.01 -6.48 0.47
N ASP A 46 -10.51 -5.25 0.43
CA ASP A 46 -11.32 -4.07 0.12
C ASP A 46 -11.23 -3.65 -1.35
N TYR A 47 -10.10 -3.90 -2.02
CA TYR A 47 -9.82 -3.37 -3.35
C TYR A 47 -9.61 -4.43 -4.43
N ASN A 48 -9.64 -5.72 -4.09
CA ASN A 48 -9.47 -6.84 -5.03
C ASN A 48 -8.25 -6.65 -5.96
N MET A 49 -7.17 -6.03 -5.45
CA MET A 49 -5.92 -5.85 -6.18
C MET A 49 -5.14 -7.17 -6.14
N TYR A 50 -5.43 -8.05 -7.10
CA TYR A 50 -4.64 -9.27 -7.38
C TYR A 50 -3.18 -8.91 -7.74
N PRO A 51 -2.22 -9.84 -7.55
CA PRO A 51 -0.87 -9.48 -7.14
C PRO A 51 -0.15 -8.68 -8.22
N LEU A 52 0.47 -7.59 -7.76
CA LEU A 52 1.48 -6.82 -8.47
C LEU A 52 2.68 -7.69 -8.87
#